data_AF-X1JUA9-F1
#
_entry.id   AF-X1JUA9-F1
#
_cell.length_a   1.000
_cell.length_b   1.000
_cell.length_c   1.000
_cell.angle_alpha   90.00
_cell.angle_beta   90.00
_cell.angle_gamma   90.00
#
_symmetry.space_group_name_H-M   'P 1'
#
loop_
_entity.id
_entity.type
_entity.pdbx_description
1 polymer ?
#
loop_
_entity_poly.entity_id
_entity_poly.type
_entity_poly.pdbx_seq_one_letter_code
_entity_poly.pdbx_strand_id
1 'polypeptide(L)' 'MDKGELVPDEVTIESIGGKGIPCIADIRFEDQVQLAVEATIKEFGGIDILINDASAISLT' A
#
# COMPACT_ATOMS: atom_id res chain seq x y z
N MET A 1 17.56 -3.46 5.20
CA MET A 1 16.94 -2.55 4.22
C MET A 1 17.66 -2.80 2.92
N ASP A 2 17.20 -3.80 2.18
CA ASP A 2 17.73 -4.07 0.85
C ASP A 2 17.18 -2.99 -0.08
N LYS A 3 18.05 -2.25 -0.76
CA LYS A 3 17.63 -1.27 -1.76
C LYS A 3 17.10 -2.11 -2.91
N GLY A 4 15.77 -2.17 -3.05
CA GLY A 4 15.07 -2.93 -4.07
C GLY A 4 15.81 -2.90 -5.38
N GLU A 5 16.35 -4.07 -5.76
CA GLU A 5 16.97 -4.28 -7.05
C GLU A 5 15.88 -4.05 -8.09
N LEU A 6 16.05 -3.03 -8.95
CA LEU A 6 15.07 -2.68 -9.97
C LEU A 6 14.99 -3.83 -10.97
N VAL A 7 13.90 -4.59 -10.93
CA VAL A 7 13.60 -5.63 -11.91
C VAL A 7 13.23 -4.92 -13.22
N PRO A 8 13.88 -5.21 -14.37
CA PRO A 8 13.81 -4.37 -15.58
C PRO A 8 12.42 -4.21 -16.22
N ASP A 9 11.45 -5.08 -15.88
CA ASP A 9 10.12 -5.13 -16.49
C ASP A 9 8.96 -4.77 -15.52
N GLU A 10 9.24 -4.37 -14.28
CA GLU A 10 8.19 -3.95 -13.34
C GLU A 10 7.85 -2.46 -13.52
N VAL A 11 6.61 -2.21 -13.96
CA VAL A 11 6.02 -0.87 -13.93
C VAL A 11 5.73 -0.50 -12.49
N THR A 12 6.58 0.34 -11.90
CA THR A 12 6.32 0.90 -10.56
C THR A 12 5.43 2.13 -10.66
N ILE A 13 4.75 2.48 -9.55
CA ILE A 13 3.93 3.71 -9.48
C ILE A 13 4.77 4.95 -9.81
N GLU A 14 6.01 5.02 -9.32
CA GLU A 14 6.92 6.15 -9.55
C GLU A 14 7.39 6.21 -11.00
N SER A 15 7.64 5.07 -11.64
CA SER A 15 8.12 5.00 -13.03
C SER A 15 7.13 5.59 -14.04
N ILE A 16 5.84 5.59 -13.70
CA ILE A 16 4.75 6.17 -14.50
C ILE A 16 4.32 7.56 -14.03
N GLY A 17 5.09 8.19 -13.13
CA GLY A 17 4.85 9.55 -12.63
C GLY A 17 3.85 9.64 -11.48
N GLY A 18 3.42 8.52 -10.91
CA GLY A 18 2.63 8.48 -9.68
C GLY A 18 3.48 8.71 -8.43
N LYS A 19 2.80 8.81 -7.28
CA LYS A 19 3.42 8.82 -5.95
C LYS A 19 2.80 7.72 -5.11
N GLY A 20 3.62 6.81 -4.58
CA GLY A 20 3.19 5.73 -3.70
C GLY A 20 3.82 5.87 -2.31
N ILE A 21 3.08 5.45 -1.28
CA ILE A 21 3.68 5.12 0.02
C ILE A 21 3.41 3.64 0.30
N PRO A 22 4.43 2.82 0.59
CA PRO A 22 4.20 1.47 1.06
C PRO A 22 3.82 1.49 2.55
N CYS A 23 2.71 0.83 2.90
CA CYS A 23 2.25 0.67 4.27
C CYS A 23 2.19 -0.82 4.64
N ILE A 24 2.75 -1.19 5.79
CA ILE A 24 2.49 -2.51 6.37
C ILE A 24 1.11 -2.44 7.04
N ALA A 25 0.13 -3.12 6.45
CA ALA A 25 -1.25 -3.12 6.93
C ALA A 25 -1.92 -4.48 6.71
N ASP A 26 -1.75 -5.40 7.67
CA ASP A 26 -2.57 -6.60 7.71
C ASP A 26 -3.97 -6.22 8.24
N ILE A 27 -4.96 -6.27 7.35
CA ILE A 27 -6.33 -5.82 7.61
C ILE A 27 -7.05 -6.58 8.73
N ARG A 28 -6.46 -7.67 9.23
CA ARG A 28 -6.95 -8.38 10.42
C ARG A 28 -6.68 -7.61 11.72
N PHE A 29 -5.78 -6.62 11.69
CA PHE A 29 -5.39 -5.79 12.82
C PHE A 29 -5.74 -4.31 12.54
N GLU A 30 -6.73 -3.77 13.27
CA GLU A 30 -7.28 -2.43 13.04
C GLU A 30 -6.24 -1.32 13.23
N ASP A 31 -5.33 -1.47 14.20
CA ASP A 31 -4.27 -0.50 14.48
C ASP A 31 -3.33 -0.32 13.29
N GLN A 32 -3.04 -1.39 12.54
CA GLN A 32 -2.20 -1.30 11.34
C GLN A 32 -2.91 -0.57 10.19
N VAL A 33 -4.22 -0.79 10.04
CA VAL A 33 -5.03 -0.05 9.06
C VAL A 33 -5.06 1.43 9.41
N GLN A 34 -5.26 1.76 10.70
CA GLN A 34 -5.27 3.13 11.18
C GLN A 34 -3.93 3.84 10.92
N LEU A 35 -2.80 3.18 11.19
CA LEU A 35 -1.47 3.71 10.90
C LEU A 35 -1.26 3.97 9.40
N ALA A 36 -1.76 3.09 8.52
CA ALA A 36 -1.69 3.29 7.08
C ALA A 36 -2.54 4.48 6.61
N VAL A 37 -3.74 4.65 7.17
CA VAL A 37 -4.61 5.80 6.90
C VAL A 37 -3.94 7.10 7.34
N GLU A 38 -3.39 7.14 8.56
CA GLU A 38 -2.70 8.32 9.09
C GLU A 38 -1.47 8.68 8.26
N ALA A 39 -0.67 7.69 7.83
CA ALA A 39 0.45 7.91 6.94
C ALA A 39 0.00 8.48 5.58
N THR A 40 -1.09 7.96 5.02
CA THR A 40 -1.66 8.42 3.75
C THR A 40 -2.15 9.86 3.84
N ILE A 41 -2.90 10.21 4.90
CA ILE A 41 -3.35 11.59 5.13
C ILE A 41 -2.16 12.52 5.34
N LYS A 42 -1.13 12.09 6.05
CA LYS A 42 0.07 12.89 6.28
C LYS A 42 0.84 13.17 4.98
N GLU A 43 0.98 12.20 4.09
CA GLU A 43 1.72 12.37 2.83
C GLU A 43 0.90 13.07 1.75
N PHE A 44 -0.38 12.72 1.60
CA PHE A 44 -1.21 13.13 0.46
C PHE A 44 -2.37 14.07 0.81
N GLY A 45 -2.64 14.29 2.11
CA GLY A 45 -3.66 15.22 2.59
C GLY A 45 -5.07 14.63 2.72
N GLY A 46 -5.32 13.40 2.25
CA GLY A 46 -6.62 12.76 2.33
C GLY A 46 -6.69 11.42 1.59
N ILE A 47 -7.89 10.82 1.59
CA ILE A 47 -8.21 9.59 0.84
C ILE A 47 -9.50 9.84 0.08
N ASP A 48 -9.44 9.79 -1.26
CA ASP A 48 -10.61 9.97 -2.12
C ASP A 48 -11.28 8.64 -2.48
N ILE A 49 -10.48 7.57 -2.62
CA ILE A 49 -10.92 6.25 -3.12
C ILE A 49 -10.35 5.15 -2.23
N LEU A 50 -11.21 4.20 -1.86
CA LEU A 50 -10.84 2.95 -1.20
C LEU A 50 -11.03 1.78 -2.16
N ILE A 51 -9.98 0.97 -2.35
CA ILE A 51 -10.06 -0.31 -3.05
C ILE A 51 -9.88 -1.41 -2.00
N ASN A 52 -10.95 -2.13 -1.68
CA ASN A 52 -10.91 -3.23 -0.71
C ASN A 52 -10.62 -4.56 -1.42
N ASP A 53 -9.36 -4.75 -1.81
CA ASP A 53 -8.90 -5.89 -2.62
C ASP A 53 -8.38 -7.08 -1.78
N ALA A 54 -7.96 -6.83 -0.54
CA ALA A 54 -7.39 -7.85 0.33
C ALA A 54 -8.42 -8.97 0.61
N SER A 55 -8.05 -10.21 0.31
CA SER A 55 -8.89 -11.38 0.48
C SER A 55 -8.10 -12.58 1.01
N ALA A 56 -8.82 -13.55 1.55
CA ALA A 56 -8.29 -14.84 1.94
C ALA A 56 -9.27 -15.92 1.49
N ILE A 57 -8.74 -17.08 1.09
CA ILE A 57 -9.55 -18.24 0.70
C ILE A 57 -9.15 -19.46 1.55
N SER A 58 -10.15 -20.19 2.05
CA SER A 58 -9.98 -21.53 2.63
C SER A 58 -10.74 -22.53 1.77
N LEU A 59 -10.06 -23.53 1.23
CA LEU A 59 -10.63 -24.51 0.29
C LEU A 59 -11.10 -25.81 0.97
N THR A 60 -11.04 -25.88 2.30
CA THR A 60 -11.41 -27.04 3.11
C THR A 60 -12.02 -26.62 4.43
#